data_AF-A0A2P8KUG9-F1
#
_entry.id   AF-A0A2P8KUG9-F1
#
_cell.length_a   1.000
_cell.length_b   1.000
_cell.length_c   1.000
_cell.angle_alpha   90.00
_cell.angle_beta   90.00
_cell.angle_gamma   90.00
#
_symmetry.space_group_name_H-M   'P 1'
#
loop_
_entity.id
_entity.type
_entity.pdbx_description
1 polymer ?
#
loop_
_entity_poly.entity_id
_entity_poly.type
_entity_poly.pdbx_seq_one_letter_code
_entity_poly.pdbx_strand_id
1 'polypeptide(L)' 'MEFLGQPFGIQNTSEGWLVTWNDAVLHGPKGAPDESVSFTVLLPRRADLTIAEVQTYALKRAAELLQHMIQAKTTPGQ' A
#
# COMPACT_ATOMS: atom_id res chain seq x y z
N MET A 1 -4.94 0.41 -12.41
CA MET A 1 -4.29 0.53 -11.08
C MET A 1 -4.95 1.71 -10.38
N GLU A 2 -6.26 1.62 -10.20
CA GLU A 2 -7.07 2.77 -9.81
C GLU A 2 -7.22 2.76 -8.29
N PHE A 3 -6.55 3.75 -7.69
CA PHE A 3 -6.78 4.32 -6.36
C PHE A 3 -6.39 3.46 -5.17
N LEU A 4 -5.08 3.28 -5.00
CA LEU A 4 -4.50 3.39 -3.66
C LEU A 4 -4.93 4.75 -3.08
N GLY A 5 -5.95 4.73 -2.20
CA GLY A 5 -6.60 5.91 -1.66
C GLY A 5 -5.58 6.96 -1.20
N GLN A 6 -5.60 8.13 -1.82
CA GLN A 6 -4.97 9.31 -1.26
C GLN A 6 -6.02 10.04 -0.41
N PRO A 7 -5.62 10.63 0.74
CA PRO A 7 -4.24 10.86 1.17
C PRO A 7 -3.61 9.69 1.94
N PHE A 8 -2.31 9.46 1.73
CA PHE A 8 -1.47 8.58 2.56
C PHE A 8 -0.50 9.40 3.41
N GLY A 9 -0.24 8.96 4.63
CA GLY A 9 0.72 9.59 5.54
C GLY A 9 2.14 9.11 5.26
N ILE A 10 3.12 10.02 5.34
CA ILE A 10 4.55 9.68 5.31
C ILE A 10 5.18 10.16 6.60
N GLN A 11 5.88 9.28 7.31
CA GLN A 11 6.60 9.61 8.53
C GLN A 11 8.02 9.07 8.48
N ASN A 12 9.00 9.91 8.77
CA ASN A 12 10.39 9.50 8.99
C ASN A 12 10.56 9.10 10.45
N THR A 13 11.05 7.89 10.70
CA THR A 13 11.31 7.35 12.04
C THR A 13 12.77 6.93 12.16
N SER A 14 13.19 6.58 13.38
CA SER A 14 14.51 5.99 13.63
C SER A 14 14.75 4.69 12.83
N GLU A 15 13.69 3.96 12.52
CA GLU A 15 13.74 2.66 11.84
C GLU A 15 13.61 2.77 10.31
N GLY A 16 13.12 3.89 9.78
CA GLY A 16 12.88 4.02 8.34
C GLY A 16 11.85 5.08 7.97
N TRP A 17 11.28 4.92 6.78
CA TRP A 17 10.12 5.68 6.35
C TRP A 17 8.89 4.81 6.48
N LEU A 18 7.93 5.26 7.26
CA LEU A 18 6.60 4.66 7.35
C LEU A 18 5.68 5.39 6.38
N VAL A 19 5.04 4.63 5.50
CA VAL A 19 4.00 5.15 4.60
C VAL A 19 2.70 4.41 4.88
N THR A 20 1.69 5.16 5.31
CA THR A 20 0.42 4.60 5.80
C THR A 20 -0.72 5.04 4.89
N TRP A 21 -1.44 4.06 4.35
CA TRP A 21 -2.71 4.27 3.67
C TRP A 21 -3.84 3.98 4.65
N ASN A 22 -4.67 4.99 4.90
CA ASN A 22 -5.93 4.79 5.60
C ASN A 22 -7.03 4.64 4.55
N ASP A 23 -7.89 3.65 4.74
CA ASP A 23 -9.06 3.44 3.88
C ASP A 23 -8.73 3.25 2.38
N ALA A 24 -7.68 2.49 2.07
CA ALA A 24 -7.43 2.10 0.68
C ALA A 24 -8.57 1.18 0.20
N VAL A 25 -9.34 1.66 -0.78
CA VAL A 25 -10.50 0.95 -1.28
C VAL A 25 -10.03 -0.16 -2.22
N LEU A 26 -10.33 -1.41 -1.85
CA LEU A 26 -10.19 -2.55 -2.76
C LEU A 26 -11.49 -2.66 -3.56
N HIS A 27 -11.39 -2.46 -4.88
CA HIS A 27 -12.48 -2.77 -5.78
C HIS A 27 -12.49 -4.29 -6.00
N GLY A 28 -13.60 -4.94 -5.65
CA GLY A 28 -13.79 -6.35 -5.93
C GLY A 28 -13.80 -6.63 -7.44
N PRO A 29 -13.78 -7.90 -7.88
CA PRO A 29 -13.70 -8.29 -9.30
C PRO A 29 -14.83 -7.77 -10.20
N LYS A 30 -15.85 -7.10 -9.64
CA LYS A 30 -16.95 -6.45 -10.37
C LYS A 30 -16.95 -4.93 -10.28
N GLY A 31 -15.87 -4.31 -9.80
CA GLY A 31 -15.75 -2.85 -9.70
C GLY A 31 -16.55 -2.21 -8.56
N ALA A 32 -17.24 -3.01 -7.74
CA ALA A 32 -17.87 -2.54 -6.51
C ALA A 32 -16.79 -2.35 -5.43
N PRO A 33 -16.78 -1.22 -4.69
CA PRO A 33 -15.93 -1.08 -3.51
C PRO A 33 -16.43 -2.08 -2.46
N ASP A 34 -15.64 -3.11 -2.20
CA ASP A 34 -16.04 -4.25 -1.36
C ASP A 34 -15.49 -4.11 0.07
N GLU A 35 -14.30 -3.51 0.21
CA GLU A 35 -13.60 -3.45 1.49
C GLU A 35 -12.64 -2.24 1.54
N SER A 36 -12.64 -1.49 2.64
CA SER A 36 -11.57 -0.53 2.95
C SER A 36 -10.47 -1.25 3.73
N VAL A 37 -9.23 -1.11 3.26
CA VAL A 37 -8.07 -1.71 3.92
C VAL A 37 -7.08 -0.61 4.28
N SER A 38 -6.67 -0.60 5.55
CA SER A 38 -5.60 0.26 6.01
C SER A 38 -4.33 -0.57 6.16
N PHE A 39 -3.23 -0.07 5.61
CA PHE A 39 -1.94 -0.77 5.70
C PHE A 39 -0.77 0.22 5.74
N THR A 40 0.33 -0.25 6.34
CA THR A 40 1.55 0.53 6.48
C THR A 40 2.70 -0.21 5.82
N VAL A 41 3.44 0.51 4.96
CA VAL A 41 4.69 0.05 4.36
C VAL A 41 5.85 0.67 5.11
N LEU A 42 6.73 -0.17 5.63
CA LEU A 42 8.03 0.25 6.15
C LEU A 42 9.07 0.17 5.03
N LEU A 43 9.69 1.31 4.70
CA LEU A 43 10.86 1.37 3.85
C LEU A 43 12.11 1.58 4.70
N PRO A 44 13.20 0.83 4.45
CA PRO A 44 14.44 0.98 5.21
C PRO A 44 15.01 2.38 5.05
N ARG A 45 15.58 2.91 6.14
CA ARG A 45 16.20 4.23 6.16
C ARG A 45 17.41 4.25 5.21
N ARG A 46 17.30 4.98 4.10
CA ARG A 46 18.43 5.35 3.25
C ARG A 46 18.55 6.86 3.26
N ALA A 47 19.75 7.36 3.57
CA ALA A 47 20.01 8.79 3.75
C ALA A 47 19.76 9.60 2.46
N ASP A 48 19.92 8.96 1.31
CA ASP A 48 19.85 9.59 0.00
C ASP A 48 18.45 9.55 -0.64
N LEU A 49 17.45 8.96 0.03
CA LEU A 49 16.10 8.87 -0.52
C LEU A 49 15.34 10.19 -0.36
N THR A 50 14.92 10.76 -1.47
CA THR A 50 13.98 11.88 -1.49
C THR A 50 12.55 11.43 -1.16
N ILE A 51 11.70 12.36 -0.74
CA ILE A 51 10.27 12.07 -0.47
C ILE A 51 9.57 11.49 -1.72
N ALA A 52 9.90 11.99 -2.92
CA ALA A 52 9.33 11.49 -4.18
C ALA A 52 9.72 10.02 -4.45
N GLU A 53 10.95 9.65 -4.13
CA GLU A 53 11.39 8.25 -4.23
C GLU A 53 10.74 7.37 -3.17
N VAL A 54 10.65 7.85 -1.93
CA VAL A 54 9.91 7.18 -0.83
C VAL A 54 8.48 6.89 -1.26
N GLN A 55 7.79 7.87 -1.85
CA GLN A 55 6.44 7.70 -2.41
C GLN A 55 6.41 6.63 -3.50
N THR A 56 7.34 6.69 -4.45
CA THR A 56 7.40 5.75 -5.57
C THR A 56 7.64 4.32 -5.09
N TYR A 57 8.59 4.11 -4.17
CA TYR A 57 8.87 2.80 -3.60
C TYR A 57 7.72 2.28 -2.76
N ALA A 58 7.10 3.15 -1.96
CA ALA A 58 5.99 2.77 -1.12
C ALA A 58 4.76 2.38 -1.97
N LEU A 59 4.47 3.11 -3.07
CA LEU A 59 3.40 2.77 -4.01
C LEU A 59 3.63 1.43 -4.70
N LYS A 60 4.86 1.15 -5.16
CA LYS A 60 5.21 -0.16 -5.74
C LYS A 60 4.97 -1.27 -4.73
N ARG A 61 5.48 -1.12 -3.51
CA ARG A 61 5.35 -2.13 -2.46
C ARG A 61 3.89 -2.32 -2.02
N ALA A 62 3.13 -1.24 -1.93
CA ALA A 62 1.70 -1.24 -1.64
C ALA A 62 0.91 -2.01 -2.71
N ALA A 63 1.21 -1.76 -4.00
CA ALA A 63 0.56 -2.46 -5.11
C ALA A 63 0.86 -3.97 -5.08
N GLU A 64 2.11 -4.37 -4.81
CA GLU A 64 2.48 -5.79 -4.66
C GLU A 64 1.70 -6.47 -3.52
N LEU A 65 1.65 -5.83 -2.34
CA LEU A 65 0.94 -6.36 -1.18
C LEU A 65 -0.57 -6.50 -1.46
N LEU A 66 -1.18 -5.51 -2.11
CA LEU A 66 -2.59 -5.59 -2.49
C LEU A 66 -2.83 -6.68 -3.52
N GLN A 67 -1.97 -6.83 -4.52
CA GLN A 67 -2.08 -7.91 -5.50
C GLN A 67 -2.00 -9.29 -4.83
N HIS A 68 -1.08 -9.48 -3.89
CA HIS A 68 -0.99 -10.72 -3.11
C HIS A 68 -2.25 -10.96 -2.26
N MET A 69 -2.79 -9.93 -1.61
CA MET A 69 -4.03 -10.06 -0.84
C MET A 69 -5.23 -10.41 -1.71
N ILE A 70 -5.36 -9.76 -2.88
CA ILE A 70 -6.42 -10.08 -3.84
C ILE A 70 -6.27 -11.53 -4.30
N GLN A 71 -5.07 -11.95 -4.70
CA GLN A 71 -4.80 -13.32 -5.14
C GLN A 71 -5.11 -14.36 -4.05
N ALA A 72 -4.71 -14.09 -2.80
CA ALA A 72 -5.00 -14.94 -1.65
C ALA A 72 -6.52 -15.04 -1.38
N LYS A 73 -7.26 -13.94 -1.50
CA LYS A 73 -8.73 -13.93 -1.36
C LYS A 73 -9.46 -14.62 -2.53
N THR A 74 -8.91 -14.56 -3.75
CA THR A 74 -9.48 -15.25 -4.93
C THR A 74 -9.14 -16.74 -5.00
N THR A 75 -8.35 -17.28 -4.07
CA THR A 75 -8.09 -18.72 -3.96
C THR A 75 -8.86 -19.30 -2.77
N PRO A 76 -10.18 -19.57 -2.90
CA PRO A 76 -10.89 -20.34 -1.89
C PRO A 76 -10.54 -21.81 -2.05
N GLY A 77 -9.83 -22.38 -1.07
CA GLY A 77 -9.73 -23.82 -0.87
C GLY A 77 -8.40 -24.47 -1.26
N GLN A 78 -7.65 -24.85 -0.23
CA GLN A 78 -7.34 -26.25 -0.02
C GLN A 78 -7.82 -26.67 1.37
#